data_AF-A0A416K833-F1
#
_entry.id   AF-A0A416K833-F1
#
_cell.length_a   1.000
_cell.length_b   1.000
_cell.length_c   1.000
_cell.angle_alpha   90.00
_cell.angle_beta   90.00
_cell.angle_gamma   90.00
#
_symmetry.space_group_name_H-M   'P 1'
#
loop_
_entity.id
_entity.type
_entity.pdbx_description
1 polymer ?
#
loop_
_entity_poly.entity_id
_entity_poly.type
_entity_poly.pdbx_seq_one_letter_code
_entity_poly.pdbx_strand_id
1 'polypeptide(L)' 'MEFFNSAIEVLQTLVVALGAGLGVWGAINLLEGYGNDNPGSNAHVR' A
#
# COMPACT_ATOMS: atom_id res chain seq x y z
N MET A 1 -6.01 24.39 24.23
CA MET A 1 -6.10 23.62 22.97
C MET A 1 -4.85 22.80 22.66
N GLU A 2 -3.73 23.00 23.37
CA GLU A 2 -2.44 22.34 23.11
C GLU A 2 -2.49 20.80 23.13
N PHE A 3 -3.14 20.21 24.12
CA PHE A 3 -3.29 18.75 24.22
C PHE A 3 -3.94 18.13 22.97
N PHE A 4 -5.01 18.74 22.46
CA PHE A 4 -5.70 18.25 21.28
C PHE A 4 -4.85 18.39 20.01
N ASN A 5 -4.07 19.47 19.88
CA ASN A 5 -3.15 19.63 18.76
C ASN A 5 -2.06 18.55 18.76
N SER A 6 -1.48 18.24 19.92
CA SER A 6 -0.49 17.17 20.04
C SER A 6 -1.09 15.79 19.70
N ALA A 7 -2.31 15.51 20.17
CA ALA A 7 -3.00 14.27 19.83
C ALA A 7 -3.26 14.13 18.32
N ILE A 8 -3.64 15.21 17.65
CA ILE A 8 -3.84 15.24 16.19
C ILE A 8 -2.53 14.96 15.45
N GLU A 9 -1.42 15.57 15.89
CA GLU A 9 -0.11 15.37 15.27
C GLU A 9 0.36 13.91 15.34
N VAL A 10 0.18 13.26 16.49
CA VAL A 10 0.49 11.83 16.67
C VAL A 10 -0.40 10.98 15.75
N LEU A 11 -1.71 11.23 15.74
CA LEU A 11 -2.65 10.49 14.90
C LEU A 11 -2.34 10.65 13.41
N GLN A 12 -2.02 11.87 12.98
CA GLN A 12 -1.65 12.16 11.59
C GLN A 12 -0.38 11.40 11.19
N THR A 13 0.63 11.38 12.07
CA THR A 13 1.86 10.62 11.83
C THR A 13 1.57 9.13 11.64
N LEU A 14 0.72 8.54 12.49
CA LEU A 14 0.34 7.14 12.38
C LEU A 14 -0.43 6.84 11.09
N VAL A 15 -1.40 7.68 10.73
CA VAL A 15 -2.21 7.52 9.51
C VAL A 15 -1.34 7.60 8.27
N VAL A 16 -0.42 8.56 8.21
CA VAL A 16 0.50 8.70 7.06
C VAL A 16 1.44 7.50 6.97
N ALA A 17 2.03 7.08 8.09
CA ALA A 17 2.95 5.93 8.10
C ALA A 17 2.26 4.62 7.69
N LEU A 18 1.05 4.35 8.22
CA LEU A 18 0.28 3.16 7.86
C LEU A 18 -0.22 3.23 6.41
N GLY A 19 -0.72 4.38 5.97
CA GLY A 19 -1.18 4.58 4.60
C GLY A 19 -0.05 4.41 3.58
N ALA A 20 1.13 4.97 3.86
CA ALA A 20 2.32 4.78 3.03
C ALA A 20 2.78 3.31 3.01
N GLY A 21 2.82 2.66 4.17
CA GLY A 21 3.20 1.24 4.29
C GLY A 21 2.26 0.31 3.50
N LEU A 22 0.95 0.49 3.65
CA LEU A 22 -0.05 -0.27 2.89
C LEU A 22 -0.02 0.05 1.39
N GLY A 23 0.25 1.31 1.02
CA GLY A 23 0.40 1.72 -0.37
C GLY A 23 1.58 1.01 -1.05
N VAL A 24 2.74 0.97 -0.40
CA VAL A 24 3.92 0.25 -0.90
C VAL A 24 3.65 -1.26 -0.97
N TRP A 25 3.09 -1.83 0.10
CA TRP A 25 2.73 -3.26 0.15
C TRP A 25 1.77 -3.64 -0.98
N GLY A 26 0.72 -2.85 -1.20
CA GLY A 26 -0.25 -3.07 -2.27
C GLY A 26 0.40 -2.97 -3.66
N ALA A 27 1.27 -1.98 -3.87
CA ALA A 27 1.99 -1.84 -5.13
C ALA A 27 2.89 -3.05 -5.42
N ILE A 28 3.60 -3.57 -4.40
CA ILE A 28 4.43 -4.78 -4.55
C ILE A 28 3.57 -5.98 -4.92
N ASN A 29 2.45 -6.24 -4.23
CA ASN A 29 1.57 -7.37 -4.55
C ASN A 29 1.02 -7.31 -5.97
N LEU A 30 0.71 -6.10 -6.47
CA LEU A 30 0.28 -5.92 -7.86
C LEU A 30 1.39 -6.27 -8.86
N LEU A 31 2.64 -5.89 -8.55
CA LEU A 31 3.80 -6.22 -9.37
C LEU A 31 4.17 -7.71 -9.31
N GLU A 32 4.04 -8.36 -8.14
CA GLU A 32 4.23 -9.81 -7.99
C GLU A 32 3.22 -10.61 -8.83
N GLY A 33 1.97 -10.16 -8.89
CA GLY A 33 0.93 -10.77 -9.74
C GLY A 33 1.10 -10.52 -11.25
N TYR A 34 2.03 -9.64 -11.65
CA TYR A 34 2.28 -9.25 -13.05
C TYR A 34 3.38 -10.09 -13.74
N GLY A 35 3.64 -11.31 -13.24
CA GLY A 35 4.66 -12.21 -13.77
C GLY A 35 4.24 -13.01 -15.02
N ASN A 36 5.24 -13.58 -15.71
CA ASN A 36 5.04 -14.49 -16.83
C ASN A 36 4.53 -15.89 -16.39
N ASP A 37 4.46 -16.15 -15.09
CA ASP A 37 3.83 -17.32 -14.47
C ASP A 37 2.35 -17.10 -14.13
N ASN A 38 1.84 -15.87 -14.28
CA ASN A 38 0.43 -15.55 -14.13
C ASN A 38 -0.40 -16.11 -15.30
N PRO A 39 -1.41 -16.97 -15.04
CA PRO A 39 -2.27 -17.56 -16.08
C PRO A 39 -2.99 -16.53 -16.97
N GLY A 40 -3.33 -15.36 -16.40
CA GLY A 40 -3.94 -14.25 -17.15
C GLY A 40 -2.97 -13.61 -18.15
N SER A 41 -1.69 -13.52 -17.81
CA SER A 41 -0.63 -13.01 -18.70
C SER A 41 -0.40 -13.96 -19.88
N ASN A 42 -0.53 -15.26 -19.65
CA ASN A 42 -0.37 -16.33 -20.64
C ASN A 42 -1.66 -16.70 -21.40
N ALA A 43 -2.75 -15.95 -21.23
CA ALA A 43 -4.05 -16.28 -21.86
C ALA A 43 -3.98 -16.38 -23.39
N HIS A 44 -2.98 -15.72 -24.00
CA HIS A 44 -2.73 -15.68 -25.44
C HIS A 44 -1.69 -16.72 -25.91
N VAL A 45 -0.99 -17.40 -25.00
CA VAL A 45 0.08 -18.39 -25.31
C VAL A 45 -0.52 -19.79 -25.55
N ARG A 46 -1.78 -19.86 -25.99
CA ARG A 46 -2.45 -21.12 -26.35
C ARG A 46 -2.50 -21.31 -27.86
#